data_AF-A0A915J7B7-F1
#
_entry.id   AF-A0A915J7B7-F1
#
_cell.length_a   1.000
_cell.length_b   1.000
_cell.length_c   1.000
_cell.angle_alpha   90.00
_cell.angle_beta   90.00
_cell.angle_gamma   90.00
#
_symmetry.space_group_name_H-M   'P 1'
#
loop_
_entity.id
_entity.type
_entity.pdbx_description
1 polymer ?
#
loop_
_entity_poly.entity_id
_entity_poly.type
_entity_poly.pdbx_seq_one_letter_code
_entity_poly.pdbx_strand_id
1 'polypeptide(L)' 'VVNIDELASHFKIRPQDAVERLKTFVAENLLTGVMDDRGKFIYITEDELSAVAKFINQRGRVS' A
#
# COMPACT_ATOMS: atom_id res chain seq x y z
N VAL A 1 3.75 6.44 3.96
CA VAL A 1 2.49 6.80 3.25
C VAL A 1 2.84 7.75 2.11
N VAL A 2 2.23 7.57 0.94
CA VAL A 2 2.51 8.33 -0.29
C VAL A 2 1.19 8.85 -0.88
N ASN A 3 1.15 10.11 -1.32
CA ASN A 3 0.01 10.66 -2.06
C ASN A 3 0.11 10.27 -3.55
N ILE A 4 -0.97 9.76 -4.12
CA ILE A 4 -1.00 9.32 -5.51
C ILE A 4 -0.81 10.47 -6.50
N ASP A 5 -1.34 11.67 -6.21
CA ASP A 5 -1.20 12.81 -7.11
C ASP A 5 0.25 13.32 -7.15
N GLU A 6 0.94 13.32 -6.01
CA GLU A 6 2.36 13.65 -5.92
C GLU A 6 3.22 12.62 -6.63
N LEU A 7 2.91 11.33 -6.46
CA LEU A 7 3.58 10.22 -7.14
C LEU A 7 3.42 10.35 -8.67
N ALA A 8 2.19 10.58 -9.13
CA ALA A 8 1.89 10.73 -10.55
C ALA A 8 2.59 11.94 -11.16
N SER A 9 2.60 13.08 -10.45
CA SER A 9 3.32 14.29 -10.83
C SER A 9 4.83 14.03 -10.97
N HIS A 10 5.43 13.34 -9.98
CA HIS A 10 6.86 13.00 -10.01
C HIS A 10 7.24 12.17 -11.24
N PHE A 11 6.40 11.20 -11.62
CA PHE A 11 6.62 10.34 -12.78
C PHE A 11 6.03 10.87 -14.09
N LYS A 12 5.38 12.05 -14.07
CA LYS A 12 4.72 12.68 -15.23
C LYS A 12 3.71 11.75 -15.92
N ILE A 13 2.94 11.03 -15.11
CA ILE A 13 1.85 10.16 -15.56
C ILE A 13 0.51 10.64 -14.98
N ARG A 14 -0.62 10.13 -15.47
CA ARG A 14 -1.91 10.47 -14.85
C ARG A 14 -2.04 9.73 -13.51
N PRO A 15 -2.73 10.31 -12.51
CA PRO A 15 -2.99 9.63 -11.23
C PRO A 15 -3.57 8.22 -11.39
N GLN A 16 -4.49 8.02 -12.34
CA GLN A 16 -5.05 6.70 -12.64
C GLN A 16 -4.00 5.71 -13.14
N ASP A 17 -3.05 6.15 -13.97
CA ASP A 17 -1.97 5.27 -14.45
C ASP A 17 -1.02 4.88 -13.29
N ALA A 18 -0.80 5.77 -12.33
CA ALA A 18 -0.03 5.47 -11.12
C ALA A 18 -0.74 4.42 -10.24
N VAL A 19 -2.06 4.53 -10.07
CA VAL A 19 -2.88 3.55 -9.34
C VAL A 19 -2.82 2.18 -10.00
N GLU A 20 -3.00 2.09 -11.31
CA GLU A 20 -2.98 0.79 -12.00
C GLU A 20 -1.61 0.10 -11.94
N ARG A 21 -0.51 0.87 -12.00
CA ARG A 21 0.85 0.32 -11.81
C ARG A 21 1.07 -0.18 -10.38
N LEU A 22 0.62 0.58 -9.37
CA LEU A 22 0.71 0.14 -7.97
C LEU A 22 -0.09 -1.14 -7.73
N LYS A 23 -1.32 -1.23 -8.27
CA LYS A 23 -2.12 -2.46 -8.21
C LYS A 23 -1.41 -3.65 -8.86
N THR A 24 -0.77 -3.43 -10.01
CA THR A 24 0.01 -4.46 -10.71
C THR A 24 1.17 -4.95 -9.84
N PHE A 25 1.95 -4.05 -9.26
CA PHE A 25 3.06 -4.44 -8.36
C PHE A 25 2.59 -5.16 -7.11
N VAL A 26 1.44 -4.80 -6.55
CA VAL A 26 0.84 -5.53 -5.42
C VAL A 26 0.38 -6.92 -5.85
N ALA A 27 -0.26 -7.05 -7.02
CA ALA A 27 -0.70 -8.35 -7.55
C ALA A 27 0.47 -9.29 -7.86
N GLU A 28 1.60 -8.74 -8.29
CA GLU A 28 2.85 -9.48 -8.57
C GLU A 28 3.71 -9.74 -7.32
N ASN A 29 3.24 -9.35 -6.12
CA ASN A 29 4.00 -9.39 -4.86
C ASN A 29 5.36 -8.65 -4.92
N LEU A 30 5.51 -7.68 -5.83
CA LEU A 30 6.68 -6.81 -5.88
C LEU A 30 6.60 -5.68 -4.85
N LEU A 31 5.39 -5.43 -4.33
CA LEU A 31 5.13 -4.35 -3.39
C LEU A 31 4.01 -4.74 -2.43
N THR A 32 4.22 -4.51 -1.15
CA THR A 32 3.22 -4.79 -0.11
C THR A 32 2.68 -3.47 0.44
N GLY A 33 1.36 -3.32 0.44
CA GLY A 33 0.72 -2.13 0.97
C GLY A 33 -0.76 -2.04 0.63
N VAL A 34 -1.40 -0.99 1.13
CA VAL A 34 -2.85 -0.76 0.97
C VAL A 34 -3.13 0.61 0.39
N MET A 35 -4.19 0.68 -0.43
CA MET A 35 -4.75 1.92 -0.93
C MET A 35 -5.80 2.43 0.06
N ASP A 36 -5.71 3.70 0.42
CA ASP A 36 -6.74 4.43 1.15
C ASP A 36 -7.77 5.01 0.17
N ASP A 37 -9.04 5.14 0.57
CA ASP A 37 -10.12 5.68 -0.25
C ASP A 37 -9.91 7.15 -0.63
N ARG A 38 -9.05 7.85 0.12
CA ARG A 38 -8.64 9.24 -0.11
C ARG A 38 -7.46 9.41 -1.07
N GLY A 39 -7.04 8.35 -1.78
CA GLY A 39 -5.98 8.43 -2.77
C GLY A 39 -4.56 8.45 -2.17
N LYS A 40 -4.36 7.73 -1.07
CA LYS A 40 -3.03 7.48 -0.51
C LYS A 40 -2.63 6.02 -0.67
N PHE A 41 -1.35 5.78 -0.86
CA PHE A 41 -0.76 4.45 -0.77
C PHE A 41 0.03 4.31 0.53
N ILE A 42 -0.27 3.28 1.32
CA ILE A 42 0.44 2.95 2.56
C ILE A 42 1.27 1.71 2.27
N TYR A 43 2.57 1.91 2.05
CA TYR A 43 3.53 0.82 1.98
C TYR A 43 3.67 0.15 3.35
N ILE A 44 3.72 -1.18 3.35
CA ILE A 44 3.88 -2.02 4.54
C ILE A 44 5.04 -2.97 4.25
N THR A 45 6.05 -2.99 5.11
CA THR A 45 7.14 -3.97 5.01
C THR A 45 6.68 -5.36 5.47
N GLU A 46 7.36 -6.40 5.02
CA GLU A 46 7.07 -7.77 5.49
C GLU A 46 7.21 -7.91 7.01
N ASP A 47 8.20 -7.22 7.61
CA ASP A 47 8.40 -7.21 9.07
C ASP A 47 7.23 -6.58 9.81
N GLU A 48 6.72 -5.45 9.33
CA GLU A 48 5.53 -4.80 9.88
C GLU A 48 4.30 -5.70 9.76
N LEU A 49 4.12 -6.36 8.62
CA LEU A 49 3.02 -7.31 8.41
C LEU A 49 3.13 -8.51 9.38
N SER A 50 4.34 -9.04 9.57
CA SER A 50 4.63 -10.13 10.50
C SER A 50 4.36 -9.73 11.95
N ALA A 51 4.74 -8.51 12.34
CA ALA A 51 4.46 -7.97 13.67
C ALA A 51 2.94 -7.84 13.91
N VAL A 52 2.18 -7.36 12.93
CA VAL A 52 0.72 -7.27 12.99
C VAL A 52 0.08 -8.67 13.07
N ALA A 53 0.52 -9.63 12.26
CA ALA A 53 0.03 -10.99 12.29
C ALA A 53 0.27 -11.65 13.67
N LYS A 54 1.49 -11.50 14.22
CA LYS A 54 1.82 -11.96 15.58
C LYS A 54 0.90 -11.33 16.63
N PHE A 55 0.66 -10.02 16.53
CA PHE A 55 -0.22 -9.30 17.44
C PHE A 55 -1.66 -9.82 17.40
N ILE A 56 -2.24 -9.97 16.20
CA ILE A 56 -3.61 -10.47 16.03
C ILE A 56 -3.74 -11.90 16.55
N ASN A 57 -2.76 -12.76 16.26
CA ASN A 57 -2.77 -14.15 16.73
C ASN A 57 -2.67 -14.25 18.26
N GLN A 58 -1.98 -13.31 18.91
CA GLN A 58 -1.82 -13.31 20.37
C GLN A 58 -2.97 -12.64 21.11
N ARG A 59 -3.57 -11.58 20.55
CA ARG A 59 -4.51 -10.70 21.26
C ARG A 59 -5.92 -10.65 20.68
N GLY A 60 -6.15 -11.29 19.53
CA GLY A 60 -7.41 -11.19 18.79
C GLY A 60 -7.43 -10.03 17.79
N ARG A 61 -8.55 -9.90 17.07
CA ARG A 61 -8.71 -8.88 16.01
C ARG A 61 -8.82 -7.48 16.64
N VAL A 62 -8.22 -6.49 15.97
CA VAL A 62 -8.41 -5.07 16.30
C VAL A 62 -9.60 -4.55 15.49
N SER A 63 -10.58 -3.93 16.18
CA SER A 63 -11.79 -3.33 15.59
C SER A 63 -11.63 -1.83 15.38
#